data_AF-A0A367AXA5-F1
#
_entry.id   AF-A0A367AXA5-F1
#
_cell.length_a   1.000
_cell.length_b   1.000
_cell.length_c   1.000
_cell.angle_alpha   90.00
_cell.angle_beta   90.00
_cell.angle_gamma   90.00
#
_symmetry.space_group_name_H-M   'P 1'
#
loop_
_entity.id
_entity.type
_entity.pdbx_description
1 polymer ?
#
loop_
_entity_poly.entity_id
_entity_poly.type
_entity_poly.pdbx_seq_one_letter_code
_entity_poly.pdbx_strand_id
1 'polypeptide(L)'
;MASIAVGLDLGKAQDFSALAVVERVEVLPVGWSPLAYSRALESLDRYRQAQDRHGWERTRQRLPELVAEWHVRHLQRWQIGTPYHSVVEDVGALMGSDALADAVLYVDGTGVGSGVMEMFAQAYQRGRLGRQWPVGVTITGGQAASGWNVPKRDLISAVQVPLQQGRLRIAAGLALGEVLERELTSFRMKLSASGHDTYDVQRREGEGHGDLTLALALATYCNTSGGFPEVVEASVTA
;
A
#
# COMPACT_ATOMS: atom_id res chain seq x y z
N MET A 1 5.68 14.25 -6.90
CA MET A 1 4.84 13.89 -5.74
C MET A 1 5.02 12.40 -5.50
N ALA A 2 5.07 11.97 -4.24
CA ALA A 2 5.42 10.60 -3.86
C ALA A 2 4.37 9.58 -4.32
N SER A 3 4.79 8.34 -4.58
CA SER A 3 3.88 7.26 -4.91
C SER A 3 3.30 6.66 -3.65
N ILE A 4 2.13 7.15 -3.24
CA ILE A 4 1.45 6.73 -2.01
C ILE A 4 0.09 6.13 -2.34
N ALA A 5 -0.19 4.97 -1.74
CA ALA A 5 -1.49 4.32 -1.74
C ALA A 5 -1.99 4.20 -0.29
N VAL A 6 -3.29 4.40 -0.10
CA VAL A 6 -3.94 4.27 1.21
C VAL A 6 -4.98 3.16 1.11
N GLY A 7 -4.83 2.12 1.93
CA GLY A 7 -5.80 1.03 2.01
C GLY A 7 -6.62 1.16 3.29
N LEU A 8 -7.93 1.00 3.16
CA LEU A 8 -8.90 1.07 4.25
C LEU A 8 -9.75 -0.21 4.26
N ASP A 9 -9.63 -0.95 5.35
CA ASP A 9 -10.53 -2.05 5.68
C ASP A 9 -11.59 -1.55 6.67
N LEU A 10 -12.85 -1.80 6.35
CA LEU A 10 -13.99 -1.36 7.15
C LEU A 10 -14.56 -2.57 7.90
N GLY A 11 -14.30 -2.60 9.19
CA GLY A 11 -14.83 -3.62 10.07
C GLY A 11 -16.35 -3.52 10.22
N LYS A 12 -17.03 -4.67 10.28
CA LYS A 12 -18.45 -4.75 10.62
C LYS A 12 -18.63 -4.55 12.14
N ALA A 13 -19.87 -4.69 12.63
CA ALA A 13 -20.24 -4.37 14.02
C ALA A 13 -19.37 -5.00 15.12
N GLN A 14 -18.64 -6.10 14.84
CA GLN A 14 -17.77 -6.78 15.80
C GLN A 14 -16.28 -6.75 15.40
N ASP A 15 -15.94 -6.12 14.27
CA ASP A 15 -14.59 -6.08 13.72
C ASP A 15 -14.02 -4.66 13.80
N PHE A 16 -12.69 -4.54 13.80
CA PHE A 16 -12.06 -3.22 13.75
C PHE A 16 -12.06 -2.67 12.33
N SER A 17 -12.23 -1.35 12.18
CA SER A 17 -11.80 -0.67 10.95
C SER A 17 -10.32 -0.33 11.05
N ALA A 18 -9.60 -0.44 9.94
CA ALA A 18 -8.15 -0.26 9.90
C ALA A 18 -7.70 0.42 8.60
N LEU A 19 -6.68 1.27 8.70
CA LEU A 19 -6.10 1.99 7.57
C LEU A 19 -4.58 1.84 7.55
N ALA A 20 -4.02 1.68 6.36
CA ALA A 20 -2.58 1.66 6.11
C ALA A 20 -2.21 2.63 5.00
N VAL A 21 -1.20 3.46 5.24
CA VAL A 21 -0.57 4.31 4.22
C VAL A 21 0.75 3.66 3.82
N VAL A 22 0.87 3.36 2.53
CA VAL A 22 2.04 2.70 1.95
C VAL A 22 2.62 3.59 0.87
N GLU A 23 3.90 3.90 1.01
CA GLU A 23 4.68 4.56 -0.02
C GLU A 23 5.47 3.52 -0.81
N ARG A 24 5.43 3.60 -2.14
CA ARG A 24 6.31 2.83 -3.02
C ARG A 24 7.49 3.68 -3.44
N VAL A 25 8.70 3.15 -3.23
CA VAL A 25 9.95 3.75 -3.68
C VAL A 25 10.70 2.80 -4.61
N GLU A 26 11.57 3.35 -5.44
CA GLU A 26 12.49 2.58 -6.29
C GLU A 26 13.90 2.73 -5.74
N VAL A 27 14.48 1.62 -5.28
CA VAL A 27 15.75 1.62 -4.58
C VAL A 27 16.89 1.34 -5.55
N LEU A 28 17.87 2.24 -5.56
CA LEU A 28 19.13 2.06 -6.27
C LEU A 28 20.01 1.03 -5.56
N PRO A 29 20.76 0.18 -6.29
CA PRO A 29 21.72 -0.71 -5.68
C PRO A 29 22.87 0.07 -5.03
N VAL A 30 23.53 -0.56 -4.05
CA VAL A 30 24.69 0.00 -3.35
C VAL A 30 25.73 0.50 -4.35
N GLY A 31 26.22 1.73 -4.13
CA GLY A 31 27.20 2.40 -5.00
C GLY A 31 26.59 3.33 -6.06
N TRP A 32 25.26 3.34 -6.21
CA TRP A 32 24.55 4.34 -7.00
C TRP A 32 23.93 5.42 -6.11
N SER A 33 23.97 6.66 -6.58
CA SER A 33 23.25 7.79 -6.00
C SER A 33 22.16 8.31 -6.95
N PRO A 34 21.08 8.94 -6.44
CA PRO A 34 20.04 9.55 -7.24
C PRO A 34 20.59 10.56 -8.25
N LEU A 35 21.63 11.31 -7.87
CA LEU A 35 22.29 12.26 -8.76
C LEU A 35 23.03 11.54 -9.91
N ALA A 36 23.76 10.45 -9.62
CA ALA A 36 24.42 9.66 -10.66
C ALA A 36 23.41 9.03 -11.62
N TYR A 37 22.30 8.52 -11.08
CA TYR A 37 21.20 7.96 -11.86
C TYR A 37 20.53 9.01 -12.76
N SER A 38 20.18 10.17 -12.20
CA SER A 38 19.59 11.30 -12.94
C SER A 38 20.48 11.76 -14.11
N ARG A 39 21.79 11.91 -13.88
CA ARG A 39 22.75 12.27 -14.95
C ARG A 39 22.83 11.22 -16.06
N ALA A 40 22.69 9.94 -15.71
CA ALA A 40 22.66 8.87 -16.71
C ALA A 40 21.39 8.96 -17.57
N LEU A 41 20.23 9.26 -16.97
CA LEU A 41 18.98 9.49 -17.70
C LEU A 41 19.05 10.71 -18.63
N GLU A 42 19.57 11.84 -18.14
CA GLU A 42 19.80 13.04 -18.97
C GLU A 42 20.72 12.74 -20.16
N SER A 43 21.74 11.89 -19.95
CA SER A 43 22.63 11.46 -21.02
C SER A 43 21.92 10.60 -22.05
N LEU A 44 21.03 9.68 -21.63
CA LEU A 44 20.20 8.92 -22.56
C LEU A 44 19.29 9.81 -23.41
N ASP A 45 18.67 10.82 -22.81
CA ASP A 45 17.82 11.75 -23.55
C ASP A 45 18.63 12.56 -24.58
N ARG A 46 19.82 13.06 -24.19
CA ARG A 46 20.75 13.72 -25.11
C ARG A 46 21.15 12.82 -26.29
N TYR A 47 21.52 11.56 -26.04
CA TYR A 47 21.87 10.63 -27.12
C TYR A 47 20.67 10.33 -28.03
N ARG A 48 19.47 10.20 -27.45
CA ARG A 48 18.23 9.99 -28.21
C ARG A 48 17.95 11.18 -29.14
N GLN A 49 18.06 12.41 -28.64
CA GLN A 49 17.87 13.63 -29.44
C GLN A 49 18.93 13.77 -30.55
N ALA A 50 20.19 13.40 -30.25
CA ALA A 50 21.28 13.39 -31.22
C ALA A 50 21.25 12.19 -32.18
N GLN A 51 20.28 11.27 -32.03
CA GLN A 51 20.18 10.01 -32.78
C GLN A 51 21.45 9.14 -32.68
N ASP A 52 22.26 9.28 -31.61
CA ASP A 52 23.44 8.47 -31.36
C ASP A 52 23.06 7.15 -30.67
N ARG A 53 22.87 6.13 -31.49
CA ARG A 53 22.53 4.79 -31.02
C ARG A 53 23.61 4.16 -30.15
N HIS A 54 24.90 4.38 -30.45
CA HIS A 54 25.99 3.74 -29.72
C HIS A 54 26.17 4.33 -28.32
N GLY A 55 26.09 5.65 -28.20
CA GLY A 55 26.08 6.35 -26.91
C GLY A 55 24.89 5.93 -26.04
N TRP A 56 23.72 5.83 -26.66
CA TRP A 56 22.49 5.38 -25.99
C TRP A 56 22.59 3.94 -25.48
N GLU A 57 23.00 2.98 -26.31
CA GLU A 57 23.07 1.57 -25.93
C GLU A 57 24.07 1.33 -24.79
N ARG A 58 25.27 1.92 -24.87
CA ARG A 58 26.28 1.79 -23.80
C ARG A 58 25.83 2.36 -22.47
N THR A 59 25.14 3.51 -22.49
CA THR A 59 24.66 4.15 -21.26
C THR A 59 23.51 3.35 -20.66
N ARG A 60 22.57 2.89 -21.50
CA ARG A 60 21.43 2.08 -21.07
C ARG A 60 21.87 0.78 -20.41
N GLN A 61 22.86 0.10 -20.98
CA GLN A 61 23.40 -1.16 -20.43
C GLN A 61 24.05 -1.00 -19.05
N ARG A 62 24.45 0.22 -18.67
CA ARG A 62 25.06 0.52 -17.38
C ARG A 62 24.06 0.98 -16.33
N LEU A 63 22.82 1.29 -16.71
CA LEU A 63 21.81 1.67 -15.73
C LEU A 63 21.57 0.52 -14.76
N PRO A 64 21.45 0.82 -13.46
CA PRO A 64 21.14 -0.20 -12.48
C PRO A 64 19.70 -0.68 -12.67
N GLU A 65 19.45 -1.93 -12.26
CA GLU A 65 18.10 -2.37 -11.98
C GLU A 65 17.63 -1.72 -10.68
N LEU A 66 16.47 -1.06 -10.73
CA LEU A 66 15.81 -0.52 -9.55
C LEU A 66 15.00 -1.60 -8.85
N VAL A 67 15.01 -1.60 -7.53
CA VAL A 67 14.24 -2.53 -6.71
C VAL A 67 13.10 -1.79 -6.04
N ALA A 68 11.86 -2.16 -6.35
CA ALA A 68 10.71 -1.60 -5.65
C ALA A 68 10.68 -2.02 -4.18
N GLU A 69 10.55 -1.06 -3.27
CA GLU A 69 10.24 -1.27 -1.85
C GLU A 69 8.91 -0.59 -1.47
N TRP A 70 8.22 -1.18 -0.50
CA TRP A 70 6.95 -0.69 0.06
C TRP A 70 7.17 -0.29 1.51
N HIS A 71 7.03 0.99 1.81
CA HIS A 71 7.24 1.55 3.12
C HIS A 71 5.90 1.85 3.78
N VAL A 72 5.60 1.17 4.89
CA VAL A 72 4.43 1.46 5.72
C VAL A 72 4.72 2.73 6.51
N ARG A 73 4.06 3.83 6.12
CA ARG A 73 4.28 5.18 6.67
C ARG A 73 3.31 5.53 7.80
N HIS A 74 2.09 4.99 7.75
CA HIS A 74 1.07 5.25 8.75
C HIS A 74 0.14 4.04 8.90
N LEU A 75 -0.32 3.82 10.13
CA LEU A 75 -1.32 2.83 10.49
C LEU A 75 -2.32 3.47 11.45
N GLN A 76 -3.60 3.21 11.22
CA GLN A 76 -4.69 3.65 12.10
C GLN A 76 -5.67 2.51 12.31
N ARG A 77 -6.23 2.44 13.52
CA ARG A 77 -7.29 1.51 13.89
C ARG A 77 -8.33 2.27 14.71
N TRP A 78 -9.59 2.16 14.31
CA TRP A 78 -10.71 2.76 15.04
C TRP A 78 -11.27 1.77 16.04
N GLN A 79 -11.82 2.26 17.16
CA GLN A 79 -12.49 1.40 18.14
C GLN A 79 -13.70 0.70 17.52
N ILE A 80 -13.99 -0.54 17.97
CA ILE A 80 -15.19 -1.28 17.54
C ILE A 80 -16.43 -0.43 17.82
N GLY A 81 -17.34 -0.37 16.84
CA GLY A 81 -18.55 0.42 16.92
C GLY A 81 -18.38 1.91 16.56
N THR A 82 -17.19 2.36 16.18
CA THR A 82 -17.00 3.70 15.60
C THR A 82 -17.90 3.84 14.37
N PRO A 83 -18.78 4.86 14.31
CA PRO A 83 -19.65 5.05 13.16
C PRO A 83 -18.86 5.34 11.88
N TYR A 84 -19.31 4.81 10.75
CA TYR A 84 -18.61 5.00 9.47
C TYR A 84 -18.47 6.47 9.05
N HIS A 85 -19.41 7.35 9.42
CA HIS A 85 -19.27 8.78 9.11
C HIS A 85 -18.06 9.39 9.83
N SER A 86 -17.79 9.00 11.08
CA SER A 86 -16.59 9.44 11.82
C SER A 86 -15.32 8.89 11.20
N VAL A 87 -15.32 7.62 10.75
CA VAL A 87 -14.19 7.04 10.00
C VAL A 87 -13.95 7.84 8.71
N VAL A 88 -15.00 8.17 7.95
CA VAL A 88 -14.88 8.97 6.71
C VAL A 88 -14.34 10.37 7.00
N GLU A 89 -14.73 11.00 8.11
CA GLU A 89 -14.20 12.31 8.52
C GLU A 89 -12.70 12.25 8.84
N ASP A 90 -12.28 11.27 9.64
CA ASP A 90 -10.86 11.07 9.99
C ASP A 90 -10.01 10.77 8.76
N VAL A 91 -10.48 9.87 7.89
CA VAL A 91 -9.82 9.54 6.63
C VAL A 91 -9.78 10.76 5.71
N GLY A 92 -10.86 11.55 5.67
CA GLY A 92 -10.92 12.81 4.94
C GLY A 92 -9.84 13.79 5.36
N ALA A 93 -9.71 14.01 6.68
CA ALA A 93 -8.69 14.88 7.25
C ALA A 93 -7.26 14.40 6.94
N LEU A 94 -7.03 13.08 7.02
CA LEU A 94 -5.74 12.47 6.68
C LEU A 94 -5.39 12.67 5.19
N MET A 95 -6.31 12.32 4.30
CA MET A 95 -6.14 12.43 2.84
C MET A 95 -6.06 13.88 2.35
N GLY A 96 -6.63 14.84 3.10
CA GLY A 96 -6.55 16.27 2.81
C GLY A 96 -5.22 16.93 3.16
N SER A 97 -4.31 16.22 3.83
CA SER A 97 -2.97 16.72 4.14
C SER A 97 -2.10 16.86 2.88
N ASP A 98 -1.16 17.81 2.86
CA ASP A 98 -0.26 18.03 1.71
C ASP A 98 0.54 16.76 1.33
N ALA A 99 0.87 15.93 2.32
CA ALA A 99 1.60 14.69 2.12
C ALA A 99 0.78 13.62 1.37
N LEU A 100 -0.55 13.64 1.50
CA LEU A 100 -1.46 12.61 0.98
C LEU A 100 -2.46 13.14 -0.05
N ALA A 101 -2.39 14.43 -0.40
CA ALA A 101 -3.31 15.07 -1.34
C ALA A 101 -3.38 14.36 -2.70
N ASP A 102 -2.30 13.67 -3.10
CA ASP A 102 -2.22 12.92 -4.35
C ASP A 102 -2.29 11.40 -4.17
N ALA A 103 -2.45 10.91 -2.94
CA ALA A 103 -2.60 9.50 -2.67
C ALA A 103 -3.97 8.99 -3.15
N VAL A 104 -4.03 7.72 -3.55
CA VAL A 104 -5.30 7.05 -3.88
C VAL A 104 -5.80 6.29 -2.66
N LEU A 105 -7.07 6.50 -2.30
CA LEU A 105 -7.75 5.74 -1.25
C LEU A 105 -8.44 4.51 -1.84
N TYR A 106 -8.06 3.33 -1.39
CA TYR A 106 -8.66 2.04 -1.69
C TYR A 106 -9.45 1.55 -0.49
N VAL A 107 -10.75 1.36 -0.65
CA VAL A 107 -11.66 0.95 0.41
C VAL A 107 -12.13 -0.47 0.14
N ASP A 108 -12.07 -1.34 1.15
CA ASP A 108 -12.77 -2.62 1.07
C ASP A 108 -14.28 -2.36 0.99
N GLY A 109 -14.84 -2.57 -0.20
CA GLY A 109 -16.27 -2.48 -0.45
C GLY A 109 -17.02 -3.75 -0.05
N THR A 110 -16.34 -4.80 0.39
CA THR A 110 -16.98 -6.07 0.70
C THR A 110 -17.79 -6.01 1.98
N GLY A 111 -19.10 -6.26 1.85
CA GLY A 111 -19.97 -6.49 3.00
C GLY A 111 -20.29 -5.26 3.88
N VAL A 112 -19.68 -4.10 3.66
CA VAL A 112 -20.02 -2.83 4.35
C VAL A 112 -21.06 -1.99 3.63
N GLY A 113 -21.40 -2.37 2.39
CA GLY A 113 -22.51 -1.82 1.60
C GLY A 113 -22.14 -0.58 0.79
N SER A 114 -22.96 -0.29 -0.23
CA SER A 114 -22.78 0.89 -1.12
C SER A 114 -22.83 2.23 -0.37
N GLY A 115 -23.43 2.26 0.83
CA GLY A 115 -23.61 3.47 1.63
C GLY A 115 -22.30 4.13 2.07
N VAL A 116 -21.26 3.36 2.42
CA VAL A 116 -19.97 3.97 2.85
C VAL A 116 -19.19 4.52 1.66
N MET A 117 -19.23 3.83 0.52
CA MET A 117 -18.65 4.37 -0.71
C MET A 117 -19.34 5.66 -1.16
N GLU A 118 -20.66 5.76 -0.99
CA GLU A 118 -21.41 6.99 -1.21
C GLU A 118 -20.96 8.12 -0.27
N MET A 119 -20.67 7.82 1.02
CA MET A 119 -20.11 8.82 1.94
C MET A 119 -18.74 9.34 1.47
N PHE A 120 -17.85 8.47 1.01
CA PHE A 120 -16.56 8.87 0.44
C PHE A 120 -16.72 9.68 -0.85
N ALA A 121 -17.62 9.28 -1.75
CA ALA A 121 -17.94 10.04 -2.95
C ALA A 121 -18.43 11.46 -2.62
N GLN A 122 -19.31 11.60 -1.62
CA GLN A 122 -19.78 12.90 -1.16
C GLN A 122 -18.67 13.73 -0.49
N ALA A 123 -17.79 13.10 0.29
CA ALA A 123 -16.64 13.78 0.88
C ALA A 123 -15.70 14.33 -0.22
N TYR A 124 -15.43 13.54 -1.26
CA TYR A 124 -14.62 13.94 -2.41
C TYR A 124 -15.22 15.13 -3.15
N GLN A 125 -16.52 15.04 -3.50
CA GLN A 125 -17.23 16.11 -4.21
C GLN A 125 -17.26 17.44 -3.43
N ARG A 126 -17.19 17.37 -2.10
CA ARG A 126 -17.14 18.54 -1.21
C ARG A 126 -15.71 19.03 -0.94
N GLY A 127 -14.69 18.44 -1.56
CA GLY A 127 -13.28 18.81 -1.37
C GLY A 127 -12.73 18.45 0.02
N ARG A 128 -13.29 17.43 0.68
CA ARG A 128 -12.87 16.97 2.02
C ARG A 128 -12.04 15.68 1.99
N LEU A 129 -11.54 15.32 0.81
CA LEU A 129 -10.59 14.24 0.57
C LEU A 129 -9.41 14.80 -0.22
N GLY A 130 -8.50 13.92 -0.65
CA GLY A 130 -7.45 14.26 -1.60
C GLY A 130 -7.99 14.52 -3.02
N ARG A 131 -7.06 14.77 -3.94
CA ARG A 131 -7.30 15.06 -5.36
C ARG A 131 -7.67 13.82 -6.18
N GLN A 132 -7.48 12.64 -5.62
CA GLN A 132 -7.78 11.37 -6.28
C GLN A 132 -9.15 10.83 -5.87
N TRP A 133 -9.88 10.26 -6.83
CA TRP A 133 -11.17 9.63 -6.58
C TRP A 133 -10.99 8.37 -5.70
N PRO A 134 -11.82 8.18 -4.64
CA PRO A 134 -11.75 6.99 -3.80
C PRO A 134 -12.25 5.75 -4.55
N VAL A 135 -11.52 4.65 -4.43
CA VAL A 135 -11.76 3.41 -5.17
C VAL A 135 -12.31 2.34 -4.23
N GLY A 136 -13.49 1.80 -4.55
CA GLY A 136 -14.04 0.63 -3.88
C GLY A 136 -13.47 -0.66 -4.48
N VAL A 137 -12.89 -1.52 -3.64
CA VAL A 137 -12.34 -2.83 -4.01
C VAL A 137 -13.27 -3.93 -3.51
N THR A 138 -13.67 -4.83 -4.40
CA THR A 138 -14.47 -6.00 -4.06
C THR A 138 -13.56 -7.22 -3.95
N ILE A 139 -13.31 -7.69 -2.74
CA ILE A 139 -12.56 -8.91 -2.47
C ILE A 139 -13.42 -10.14 -2.82
N THR A 140 -12.86 -11.05 -3.61
CA THR A 140 -13.54 -12.26 -4.06
C THR A 140 -12.78 -13.53 -3.68
N GLY A 141 -13.49 -14.66 -3.61
CA GLY A 141 -12.89 -15.99 -3.52
C GLY A 141 -12.48 -16.58 -4.89
N GLY A 142 -12.60 -15.80 -5.97
CA GLY A 142 -12.35 -16.27 -7.34
C GLY A 142 -10.86 -16.48 -7.64
N GLN A 143 -10.58 -16.85 -8.90
CA GLN A 143 -9.20 -17.09 -9.36
C GLN A 143 -8.59 -15.95 -10.18
N ALA A 144 -9.39 -15.07 -10.80
CA ALA A 144 -8.85 -13.99 -11.61
C ALA A 144 -9.44 -12.66 -11.18
N ALA A 145 -8.59 -11.62 -11.18
CA ALA A 145 -9.03 -10.25 -10.98
C ALA A 145 -9.81 -9.75 -12.20
N SER A 146 -10.83 -8.93 -11.96
CA SER A 146 -11.63 -8.28 -13.00
C SER A 146 -12.06 -6.88 -12.56
N GLY A 147 -11.40 -5.85 -13.11
CA GLY A 147 -11.54 -4.49 -12.63
C GLY A 147 -11.18 -4.39 -11.15
N TRP A 148 -12.10 -3.87 -10.34
CA TRP A 148 -11.94 -3.77 -8.88
C TRP A 148 -12.37 -5.03 -8.12
N ASN A 149 -12.68 -6.14 -8.81
CA ASN A 149 -12.89 -7.44 -8.17
C ASN A 149 -11.55 -8.15 -8.01
N VAL A 150 -11.04 -8.24 -6.79
CA VAL A 150 -9.69 -8.73 -6.49
C VAL A 150 -9.77 -10.05 -5.72
N PRO A 151 -9.14 -11.14 -6.20
CA PRO A 151 -9.03 -12.37 -5.42
C PRO A 151 -8.29 -12.16 -4.11
N LYS A 152 -8.81 -12.72 -3.01
CA LYS A 152 -8.15 -12.65 -1.71
C LYS A 152 -6.70 -13.13 -1.76
N ARG A 153 -6.41 -14.18 -2.54
CA ARG A 153 -5.05 -14.72 -2.72
C ARG A 153 -4.05 -13.71 -3.32
N ASP A 154 -4.54 -12.79 -4.14
CA ASP A 154 -3.70 -11.81 -4.82
C ASP A 154 -3.31 -10.70 -3.84
N LEU A 155 -4.27 -10.23 -3.01
CA LEU A 155 -4.00 -9.32 -1.88
C LEU A 155 -2.95 -9.90 -0.93
N ILE A 156 -3.08 -11.19 -0.61
CA ILE A 156 -2.13 -11.91 0.24
C ILE A 156 -0.74 -11.93 -0.38
N SER A 157 -0.66 -12.29 -1.66
CA SER A 157 0.60 -12.40 -2.39
C SER A 157 1.30 -11.04 -2.48
N ALA A 158 0.54 -9.95 -2.63
CA ALA A 158 1.06 -8.59 -2.68
C ALA A 158 1.81 -8.19 -1.39
N VAL A 159 1.43 -8.73 -0.24
CA VAL A 159 2.16 -8.49 1.03
C VAL A 159 3.26 -9.52 1.25
N GLN A 160 2.97 -10.80 1.01
CA GLN A 160 3.90 -11.90 1.30
C GLN A 160 5.18 -11.83 0.47
N VAL A 161 5.08 -11.52 -0.82
CA VAL A 161 6.24 -11.52 -1.72
C VAL A 161 7.24 -10.41 -1.32
N PRO A 162 6.84 -9.13 -1.17
CA PRO A 162 7.75 -8.09 -0.69
C PRO A 162 8.28 -8.38 0.72
N LEU A 163 7.46 -8.92 1.63
CA LEU A 163 7.91 -9.27 2.97
C LEU A 163 9.02 -10.33 2.95
N GLN A 164 8.86 -11.42 2.19
CA GLN A 164 9.87 -12.47 2.06
C GLN A 164 11.16 -11.99 1.40
N GLN A 165 11.05 -11.03 0.49
CA GLN A 165 12.18 -10.42 -0.20
C GLN A 165 12.87 -9.31 0.62
N GLY A 166 12.36 -8.98 1.82
CA GLY A 166 12.87 -7.88 2.63
C GLY A 166 12.56 -6.49 2.05
N ARG A 167 11.60 -6.40 1.13
CA ARG A 167 11.17 -5.18 0.41
C ARG A 167 9.96 -4.50 1.02
N LEU A 168 9.30 -5.12 2.01
CA LEU A 168 8.28 -4.47 2.82
C LEU A 168 8.94 -3.92 4.09
N ARG A 169 8.94 -2.59 4.24
CA ARG A 169 9.55 -1.88 5.39
C ARG A 169 8.45 -1.29 6.26
N ILE A 170 8.51 -1.55 7.56
CA ILE A 170 7.64 -0.90 8.55
C ILE A 170 8.48 0.18 9.25
N ALA A 171 7.98 1.41 9.28
CA ALA A 171 8.70 2.50 9.93
C ALA A 171 8.93 2.20 11.42
N ALA A 172 10.15 2.39 11.91
CA ALA A 172 10.49 2.17 13.31
C ALA A 172 9.69 3.12 14.22
N GLY A 173 9.16 2.61 15.33
CA GLY A 173 8.38 3.40 16.29
C GLY A 173 6.94 3.71 15.85
N LEU A 174 6.44 3.09 14.78
CA LEU A 174 5.06 3.24 14.36
C LEU A 174 4.11 2.67 15.43
N ALA A 175 3.15 3.46 15.90
CA ALA A 175 2.31 3.13 17.07
C ALA A 175 1.55 1.78 16.97
N LEU A 176 1.29 1.30 15.74
CA LEU A 176 0.65 -0.01 15.47
C LEU A 176 1.59 -0.99 14.74
N GLY A 177 2.88 -0.71 14.66
CA GLY A 177 3.87 -1.53 13.94
C GLY A 177 3.97 -2.95 14.51
N GLU A 178 4.14 -3.09 15.82
CA GLU A 178 4.18 -4.42 16.46
C GLU A 178 2.84 -5.17 16.34
N VAL A 179 1.72 -4.45 16.31
CA VAL A 179 0.40 -5.05 16.12
C VAL A 179 0.30 -5.63 14.71
N LEU A 180 0.71 -4.86 13.70
CA LEU A 180 0.77 -5.32 12.31
C LEU A 180 1.70 -6.53 12.15
N GLU A 181 2.89 -6.52 12.77
CA GLU A 181 3.82 -7.66 12.73
C GLU A 181 3.20 -8.96 13.29
N ARG A 182 2.48 -8.85 14.42
CA ARG A 182 1.76 -9.97 15.02
C ARG A 182 0.63 -10.48 14.12
N GLU A 183 -0.11 -9.58 13.48
CA GLU A 183 -1.16 -9.93 12.53
C GLU A 183 -0.59 -10.63 11.29
N LEU A 184 0.48 -10.10 10.70
CA LEU A 184 1.16 -10.71 9.55
C LEU A 184 1.69 -12.12 9.87
N THR A 185 2.23 -12.31 11.09
CA THR A 185 2.70 -13.62 11.56
C THR A 185 1.54 -14.60 11.72
N SER A 186 0.47 -14.18 12.39
CA SER A 186 -0.75 -14.98 12.56
C SER A 186 -1.39 -15.34 11.21
N PHE A 187 -1.37 -14.41 10.27
CA PHE A 187 -1.89 -14.58 8.94
C PHE A 187 -1.11 -15.62 8.13
N ARG A 188 0.23 -15.61 8.22
CA ARG A 188 1.10 -16.63 7.61
C ARG A 188 0.82 -18.02 8.16
N MET A 189 0.63 -18.17 9.48
CA MET A 189 0.35 -19.46 10.12
C MET A 189 -0.97 -20.09 9.62
N LYS A 190 -2.04 -19.29 9.48
CA LYS A 190 -3.35 -19.74 8.98
C LYS A 190 -3.30 -20.25 7.53
N LEU A 191 -2.34 -19.80 6.72
CA LEU A 191 -2.16 -20.24 5.34
C LEU A 191 -1.28 -21.49 5.22
N SER A 192 -0.32 -21.68 6.15
CA SER A 192 0.52 -22.87 6.20
C SER A 192 -0.18 -24.10 6.78
N ALA A 193 -1.20 -23.90 7.61
CA ALA A 193 -2.10 -24.98 8.02
C ALA A 193 -3.01 -25.33 6.84
N SER A 194 -2.88 -26.54 6.31
CA SER A 194 -3.60 -26.99 5.11
C SER A 194 -5.12 -26.86 5.24
N GLY A 195 -5.70 -25.77 4.73
CA GLY A 195 -7.09 -25.61 4.28
C GLY A 195 -8.27 -25.94 5.23
N HIS A 196 -8.07 -26.55 6.39
CA HIS A 196 -9.14 -27.00 7.29
C HIS A 196 -8.84 -26.85 8.78
N ASP A 197 -7.60 -26.62 9.19
CA ASP A 197 -7.31 -26.35 10.59
C ASP A 197 -7.37 -24.85 10.84
N THR A 198 -8.60 -24.39 11.09
CA THR A 198 -8.82 -23.12 11.79
C THR A 198 -8.26 -23.32 13.19
N TYR A 199 -6.95 -23.14 13.37
CA TYR A 199 -6.41 -22.85 14.69
C TYR A 199 -7.09 -21.55 15.11
N ASP A 200 -8.13 -21.70 15.92
CA ASP A 200 -8.73 -20.63 16.68
C ASP A 200 -7.68 -20.21 17.71
N VAL A 201 -6.66 -19.48 17.22
CA VAL A 201 -5.65 -18.84 18.05
C VAL A 201 -6.47 -17.99 19.01
N GLN A 202 -6.47 -18.36 20.29
CA GLN A 202 -7.22 -17.67 21.33
C GLN A 202 -6.87 -16.19 21.25
N ARG A 203 -7.83 -15.41 20.77
CA ARG A 203 -7.70 -13.97 20.54
C ARG A 203 -7.58 -13.32 21.90
N ARG A 204 -6.57 -12.49 22.10
CA ARG A 204 -6.53 -11.63 23.28
C ARG A 204 -7.56 -10.52 23.11
N GLU A 205 -8.10 -10.04 24.21
CA GLU A 205 -8.98 -8.87 24.20
C GLU A 205 -8.22 -7.68 23.56
N GLY A 206 -8.76 -7.14 22.46
CA GLY A 206 -8.11 -6.08 21.68
C GLY A 206 -7.24 -6.53 20.49
N GLU A 207 -7.08 -7.84 20.25
CA GLU A 207 -6.46 -8.34 19.00
C GLU A 207 -7.47 -8.31 17.85
N GLY A 208 -7.06 -7.69 16.73
CA GLY A 208 -7.88 -7.56 15.52
C GLY A 208 -7.94 -8.85 14.71
N HIS A 209 -8.79 -8.88 13.68
CA HIS A 209 -9.00 -10.07 12.85
C HIS A 209 -8.00 -10.19 11.69
N GLY A 210 -6.97 -9.36 11.68
CA GLY A 210 -6.09 -9.14 10.52
C GLY A 210 -6.47 -7.89 9.74
N ASP A 211 -7.24 -6.98 10.32
CA ASP A 211 -7.78 -5.79 9.66
C ASP A 211 -6.65 -4.85 9.17
N LEU A 212 -5.56 -4.71 9.95
CA LEU A 212 -4.39 -3.94 9.50
C LEU A 212 -3.66 -4.66 8.36
N THR A 213 -3.60 -6.00 8.41
CA THR A 213 -3.04 -6.79 7.32
C THR A 213 -3.85 -6.63 6.04
N LEU A 214 -5.18 -6.56 6.15
CA LEU A 214 -6.05 -6.37 4.99
C LEU A 214 -5.92 -4.95 4.41
N ALA A 215 -5.95 -3.93 5.26
CA ALA A 215 -5.69 -2.55 4.87
C ALA A 215 -4.33 -2.41 4.16
N LEU A 216 -3.28 -3.02 4.71
CA LEU A 216 -1.96 -3.07 4.08
C LEU A 216 -1.99 -3.77 2.72
N ALA A 217 -2.70 -4.89 2.61
CA ALA A 217 -2.79 -5.65 1.38
C ALA A 217 -3.50 -4.88 0.26
N LEU A 218 -4.56 -4.14 0.59
CA LEU A 218 -5.24 -3.24 -0.35
C LEU A 218 -4.28 -2.18 -0.90
N ALA A 219 -3.57 -1.48 -0.01
CA ALA A 219 -2.61 -0.44 -0.40
C ALA A 219 -1.48 -1.01 -1.29
N THR A 220 -0.95 -2.18 -0.91
CA THR A 220 0.19 -2.81 -1.58
C THR A 220 -0.18 -3.41 -2.94
N TYR A 221 -1.35 -4.06 -3.05
CA TYR A 221 -1.81 -4.67 -4.28
C TYR A 221 -2.18 -3.63 -5.34
N CYS A 222 -2.99 -2.64 -4.96
CA CYS A 222 -3.49 -1.68 -5.93
C CYS A 222 -2.38 -0.72 -6.40
N ASN A 223 -1.52 -0.27 -5.47
CA ASN A 223 -0.31 0.57 -5.61
C ASN A 223 -0.38 1.82 -6.52
N THR A 224 -1.48 2.07 -7.21
CA THR A 224 -1.63 3.24 -8.07
C THR A 224 -1.69 4.47 -7.19
N SER A 225 -0.93 5.48 -7.58
CA SER A 225 -0.80 6.75 -6.89
C SER A 225 -0.93 7.89 -7.90
N GLY A 226 -1.35 9.07 -7.44
CA GLY A 226 -1.25 10.29 -8.24
C GLY A 226 0.19 10.76 -8.47
N GLY A 227 1.14 10.23 -7.69
CA GLY A 227 2.58 10.49 -7.81
C GLY A 227 3.38 9.39 -8.50
N PHE A 228 4.68 9.63 -8.65
CA PHE A 228 5.65 8.66 -9.17
C PHE A 228 6.55 8.17 -8.03
N PRO A 229 6.99 6.89 -8.04
CA PRO A 229 7.91 6.39 -7.04
C PRO A 229 9.19 7.23 -7.01
N GLU A 230 9.59 7.64 -5.82
CA GLU A 230 10.88 8.32 -5.63
C GLU A 230 12.01 7.31 -5.83
N VAL A 231 13.09 7.74 -6.49
CA VAL A 231 14.32 6.94 -6.62
C VAL A 231 15.24 7.27 -5.45
N VAL A 232 15.45 6.30 -4.57
CA VAL A 232 16.19 6.47 -3.32
C VAL A 232 17.46 5.61 -3.30
N GLU A 233 18.43 5.99 -2.48
CA GLU A 233 19.60 5.15 -2.22
C GLU A 233 19.22 3.92 -1.41
N ALA A 234 19.87 2.79 -1.68
CA ALA A 234 19.84 1.66 -0.76
C ALA A 234 20.27 2.14 0.64
N SER A 235 19.38 1.97 1.62
CA SER A 235 19.73 2.20 3.00
C SER A 235 20.83 1.21 3.39
N VAL A 236 21.99 1.72 3.80
CA VAL A 236 23.06 0.92 4.40
C VAL A 236 22.64 0.63 5.84
N THR A 237 21.65 -0.24 6.03
CA THR A 237 21.30 -0.75 7.35
C THR A 237 21.99 -2.10 7.53
N ALA A 238 22.86 -2.14 8.56
CA ALA A 238 23.66 -3.28 9.02
C ALA A 238 22.81 -4.39 9.65
#